data_AF-A0A7J6VRW9-F1
#
_entry.id   AF-A0A7J6VRW9-F1
#
_cell.length_a   1.000
_cell.length_b   1.000
_cell.length_c   1.000
_cell.angle_alpha   90.00
_cell.angle_beta   90.00
_cell.angle_gamma   90.00
#
_symmetry.space_group_name_H-M   'P 1'
#
loop_
_entity.id
_entity.type
_entity.pdbx_description
1 polymer ?
#
loop_
_entity_poly.entity_id
_entity_poly.type
_entity_poly.pdbx_seq_one_letter_code
_entity_poly.pdbx_strand_id
1 'polypeptide(L)'
;AKELLDHLESVLANDPVSVKSGQHIVEVKPQGVSKGLVADRLLETMQEKGMLPDFVLCVGDDRSDEDMFEGLATASEQAARTISQVSR
;
A
#
# COMPACT_ATOMS: atom_id res chain seq x y z
N ALA A 1 -3.08 3.31 27.00
CA ALA A 1 -2.86 2.92 25.58
C ALA A 1 -1.75 3.74 24.93
N LYS A 2 -1.70 5.07 25.13
CA LYS A 2 -0.66 5.93 24.56
C LYS A 2 0.77 5.60 25.06
N GLU A 3 0.92 5.24 26.34
CA GLU A 3 2.24 4.91 26.90
C GLU A 3 2.95 3.72 26.21
N LEU A 4 2.21 2.70 25.74
CA LEU A 4 2.80 1.57 25.03
C LEU A 4 3.34 2.01 23.65
N LEU A 5 2.57 2.84 22.95
CA LEU A 5 2.99 3.40 21.67
C LEU A 5 4.26 4.24 21.85
N ASP A 6 4.22 5.19 22.78
CA ASP A 6 5.35 6.10 23.06
C ASP A 6 6.60 5.30 23.48
N HIS A 7 6.43 4.23 24.28
CA HIS A 7 7.54 3.37 24.70
C HIS A 7 8.14 2.60 23.52
N LEU A 8 7.30 2.01 22.66
CA LEU A 8 7.77 1.26 21.49
C LEU A 8 8.42 2.18 20.45
N GLU A 9 7.88 3.37 20.21
CA GLU A 9 8.50 4.38 19.35
C GLU A 9 9.88 4.79 19.87
N SER A 10 10.04 4.93 21.19
CA SER A 10 11.33 5.28 21.80
C SER A 10 12.34 4.14 21.75
N VAL A 11 11.93 2.91 22.08
CA VAL A 11 12.84 1.75 22.15
C VAL A 11 13.29 1.33 20.76
N LEU A 12 12.39 1.37 19.77
CA LEU A 12 12.63 0.91 18.42
C LEU A 12 13.06 2.04 17.47
N ALA A 13 13.38 3.23 17.99
CA ALA A 13 13.72 4.41 17.19
C ALA A 13 14.91 4.19 16.22
N ASN A 14 15.82 3.27 16.55
CA ASN A 14 17.00 2.96 15.74
C ASN A 14 16.85 1.66 14.92
N ASP A 15 15.74 0.94 15.08
CA ASP A 15 15.45 -0.27 14.33
C ASP A 15 14.69 0.08 13.05
N PRO A 16 14.84 -0.68 11.95
CA PRO A 16 14.16 -0.40 10.68
C PRO A 16 12.69 -0.85 10.71
N VAL A 17 11.95 -0.38 11.71
CA VAL A 17 10.53 -0.68 11.94
C VAL A 17 9.72 0.59 12.10
N SER A 18 8.41 0.48 11.92
CA SER A 18 7.42 1.52 12.15
C SER A 18 6.42 1.03 13.18
N VAL A 19 6.06 1.90 14.12
CA VAL A 19 5.06 1.63 15.15
C VAL A 19 3.82 2.46 14.83
N LYS A 20 2.65 1.84 14.78
CA LYS A 20 1.38 2.52 14.49
C LYS A 20 0.30 2.09 15.48
N SER A 21 -0.55 3.03 15.88
CA SER A 21 -1.77 2.71 16.63
C SER A 21 -2.87 2.26 15.66
N GLY A 22 -3.47 1.10 15.93
CA GLY A 22 -4.65 0.58 15.25
C GLY A 22 -5.89 0.59 16.14
N GLN A 23 -6.97 -0.08 15.71
CA GLN A 23 -8.17 -0.25 16.53
C GLN A 23 -7.87 -1.23 17.68
N HIS A 24 -7.70 -0.70 18.89
CA HIS A 24 -7.40 -1.46 20.11
C HIS A 24 -6.06 -2.24 20.10
N ILE A 25 -5.20 -2.00 19.11
CA ILE A 25 -3.88 -2.64 18.98
C ILE A 25 -2.79 -1.61 18.71
N VAL A 26 -1.54 -1.99 18.97
CA VAL A 26 -0.35 -1.30 18.47
C VAL A 26 0.35 -2.27 17.53
N GLU A 27 0.56 -1.84 16.30
CA GLU A 27 1.21 -2.61 15.24
C GLU A 27 2.67 -2.17 15.11
N VAL A 28 3.57 -3.15 14.99
CA VAL A 28 4.98 -2.92 14.66
C VAL A 28 5.28 -3.69 13.38
N LYS A 29 5.76 -3.00 12.35
CA LYS A 29 6.08 -3.61 11.05
C LYS A 29 7.40 -3.09 10.49
N PRO A 30 8.13 -3.86 9.65
CA PRO A 30 9.31 -3.36 8.97
C PRO A 30 9.01 -2.09 8.16
N GLN A 31 9.96 -1.17 8.12
CA GLN A 31 9.86 0.03 7.28
C GLN A 31 9.80 -0.35 5.80
N GLY A 32 9.05 0.44 5.03
CA GLY A 32 8.88 0.22 3.60
C GLY A 32 7.92 -0.92 3.23
N VAL A 33 7.32 -1.61 4.19
CA VAL A 33 6.29 -2.64 3.92
C VAL A 33 4.89 -2.05 4.09
N SER A 34 4.07 -2.15 3.05
CA SER A 34 2.67 -1.72 3.04
C SER A 34 1.81 -2.65 2.18
N LYS A 35 0.49 -2.60 2.39
CA LYS A 35 -0.48 -3.29 1.52
C LYS A 35 -0.45 -2.72 0.10
N GLY A 36 -0.20 -1.41 -0.05
CA GLY A 36 0.02 -0.75 -1.34
C GLY A 36 1.16 -1.36 -2.15
N LEU A 37 2.31 -1.61 -1.51
CA LEU A 37 3.44 -2.26 -2.19
C LEU A 37 3.07 -3.64 -2.75
N VAL A 38 2.25 -4.40 -2.01
CA VAL A 38 1.78 -5.72 -2.48
C VAL A 38 0.84 -5.59 -3.67
N ALA A 39 -0.06 -4.60 -3.65
CA ALA A 39 -0.97 -4.33 -4.76
C ALA A 39 -0.22 -3.93 -6.03
N ASP A 40 0.76 -3.04 -5.91
CA ASP A 40 1.61 -2.61 -7.03
C ASP A 40 2.37 -3.82 -7.62
N ARG A 41 3.01 -4.62 -6.78
CA ARG A 41 3.73 -5.83 -7.20
C ARG A 41 2.82 -6.85 -7.88
N LEU A 42 1.58 -7.00 -7.41
CA LEU A 42 0.61 -7.90 -8.02
C LEU A 42 0.27 -7.44 -9.44
N LEU A 43 -0.02 -6.15 -9.63
CA LEU A 43 -0.31 -5.57 -10.94
C LEU A 43 0.89 -5.67 -11.90
N GLU A 44 2.10 -5.34 -11.43
CA GLU A 44 3.34 -5.50 -12.20
C GLU A 44 3.52 -6.95 -12.67
N THR A 45 3.38 -7.92 -11.76
CA THR A 45 3.53 -9.35 -12.07
C THR A 45 2.47 -9.82 -13.08
N MET A 46 1.25 -9.32 -12.98
CA MET A 46 0.16 -9.63 -13.90
C MET A 46 0.45 -9.07 -15.30
N GLN A 47 0.95 -7.83 -15.39
CA GLN A 47 1.37 -7.21 -16.64
C GLN A 47 2.54 -7.95 -17.29
N GLU A 48 3.57 -8.33 -16.53
CA GLU A 48 4.71 -9.12 -17.02
C GLU A 48 4.28 -10.47 -17.60
N LYS A 49 3.21 -11.06 -17.06
CA LYS A 49 2.61 -12.31 -17.56
C LYS A 49 1.62 -12.09 -18.72
N GLY A 50 1.44 -10.86 -19.18
CA GLY A 50 0.49 -10.50 -20.22
C GLY A 50 -0.99 -10.62 -19.80
N MET A 51 -1.27 -10.62 -18.49
CA MET A 51 -2.62 -10.74 -17.93
C MET A 51 -3.07 -9.39 -17.36
N LEU A 52 -3.52 -8.47 -18.21
CA LEU A 52 -4.07 -7.21 -17.71
C LEU A 52 -5.46 -7.45 -17.08
N PRO A 53 -5.70 -7.01 -15.83
CA PRO A 53 -7.03 -7.12 -15.23
C PRO A 53 -8.00 -6.19 -15.97
N ASP A 54 -9.16 -6.74 -16.35
CA ASP A 54 -10.28 -5.99 -16.92
C ASP A 54 -11.17 -5.36 -15.85
N PHE A 55 -11.05 -5.84 -14.61
CA PHE A 55 -11.73 -5.31 -13.44
C PHE A 55 -10.86 -5.44 -12.18
N VAL A 56 -10.85 -4.39 -11.36
CA VAL A 56 -10.15 -4.36 -10.07
C VAL A 56 -11.14 -3.92 -8.99
N LEU A 57 -11.29 -4.74 -7.96
CA LEU A 57 -12.03 -4.42 -6.74
C LEU A 57 -11.06 -4.37 -5.57
N CYS A 58 -11.01 -3.23 -4.90
CA CYS A 58 -10.25 -3.04 -3.67
C CYS A 58 -11.20 -2.87 -2.49
N VAL A 59 -10.99 -3.62 -1.42
CA VAL A 59 -11.80 -3.57 -0.19
C VAL A 59 -10.85 -3.59 1.00
N GLY A 60 -11.11 -2.71 1.96
CA GLY A 60 -10.37 -2.61 3.20
C GLY A 60 -11.23 -1.96 4.27
N ASP A 61 -10.85 -2.14 5.53
CA ASP A 61 -11.63 -1.77 6.71
C ASP A 61 -10.89 -0.82 7.66
N ASP A 62 -9.57 -0.73 7.54
CA ASP A 62 -8.75 0.08 8.44
C ASP A 62 -7.79 1.03 7.71
N ARG A 63 -7.10 1.85 8.50
CA ARG A 63 -6.17 2.86 7.97
C ARG A 63 -4.98 2.24 7.23
N SER A 64 -4.64 0.98 7.48
CA SER A 64 -3.52 0.33 6.77
C SER A 64 -3.86 0.01 5.32
N ASP A 65 -5.15 -0.04 4.97
CA ASP A 65 -5.62 -0.24 3.59
C ASP A 65 -5.53 1.02 2.73
N GLU A 66 -5.34 2.20 3.32
CA GLU A 66 -5.24 3.47 2.58
C GLU A 66 -4.08 3.45 1.56
N ASP A 67 -2.92 2.90 1.95
CA ASP A 67 -1.77 2.74 1.06
C ASP A 67 -2.13 1.85 -0.17
N MET A 68 -3.03 0.89 0.00
CA MET A 68 -3.51 -0.01 -1.06
C MET A 68 -4.51 0.70 -1.98
N PHE A 69 -5.41 1.51 -1.43
CA PHE A 69 -6.34 2.30 -2.23
C PHE A 69 -5.61 3.33 -3.10
N GLU A 70 -4.61 4.01 -2.55
CA GLU A 70 -3.81 5.02 -3.26
C GLU A 70 -3.01 4.41 -4.43
N GLY A 71 -2.35 3.28 -4.20
CA GLY A 71 -1.60 2.56 -5.24
C GLY A 71 -2.48 2.17 -6.42
N LEU A 72 -3.64 1.58 -6.15
CA LEU A 72 -4.58 1.18 -7.19
C LEU A 72 -5.23 2.37 -7.92
N ALA A 73 -5.54 3.47 -7.22
CA ALA A 73 -6.04 4.68 -7.85
C ALA A 73 -5.01 5.27 -8.82
N THR A 74 -3.74 5.31 -8.42
CA THR A 74 -2.63 5.77 -9.25
C THR A 74 -2.45 4.88 -10.49
N ALA A 75 -2.48 3.56 -10.31
CA ALA A 75 -2.39 2.60 -11.42
C ALA A 75 -3.57 2.74 -12.39
N SER A 76 -4.78 2.96 -11.88
CA SER A 76 -5.98 3.21 -12.69
C SER A 76 -5.84 4.49 -13.53
N GLU A 77 -5.37 5.59 -12.93
CA GLU A 77 -5.11 6.83 -13.66
C GLU A 77 -4.04 6.65 -14.75
N GLN A 78 -2.98 5.90 -14.48
CA GLN A 78 -1.94 5.61 -15.46
C GLN A 78 -2.48 4.76 -16.63
N ALA A 79 -3.30 3.75 -16.35
CA ALA A 79 -3.97 2.94 -17.36
C ALA A 79 -4.92 3.80 -18.23
N ALA A 80 -5.65 4.74 -17.63
CA ALA A 80 -6.49 5.68 -18.37
C ALA A 80 -5.67 6.65 -19.25
N ARG A 81 -4.46 7.02 -18.83
CA ARG A 81 -3.54 7.88 -19.60
C ARG A 81 -2.86 7.16 -20.77
N THR A 82 -2.80 5.83 -20.78
CA THR A 82 -2.22 5.06 -21.91
C THR A 82 -3.05 5.17 -23.21
N ILE A 83 -4.25 5.76 -23.18
CA ILE A 83 -5.08 5.96 -24.40
C ILE A 83 -4.69 7.21 -25.22
N SER A 84 -3.84 8.11 -24.73
CA SER A 84 -3.33 9.20 -25.58
C SER A 84 -1.86 8.99 -25.94
N GLN A 85 -1.59 8.41 -27.10
CA GLN A 85 -0.66 8.91 -28.13
C GLN A 85 -0.71 7.96 -29.34
N VAL A 86 -1.76 8.06 -30.15
CA VAL A 86 -1.62 7.81 -31.60
C VAL A 86 -1.45 9.18 -32.24
N SER A 87 -0.21 9.66 -32.26
CA SER A 87 0.19 10.69 -33.21
C SER A 87 0.23 10.05 -34.59
N ARG A 88 -0.50 10.64 -35.55
CA ARG A 88 -0.24 10.43 -36.98
C ARG A 88 1.21 10.78 -37.31
#